data_AF-A0A563EY80-F1
#
_entry.id   AF-A0A563EY80-F1
#
_cell.length_a   1.000
_cell.length_b   1.000
_cell.length_c   1.000
_cell.angle_alpha   90.00
_cell.angle_beta   90.00
_cell.angle_gamma   90.00
#
_symmetry.space_group_name_H-M   'P 1'
#
loop_
_entity.id
_entity.type
_entity.pdbx_description
1 polymer ?
#
loop_
_entity_poly.entity_id
_entity_poly.type
_entity_poly.pdbx_seq_one_letter_code
_entity_poly.pdbx_strand_id
1 'polypeptide(L)'
;MAEPVLISIAAALAGRAVVGLYQFVKARFADDPDATAALEAAENLTEAAEDSEEVQELGRQLERVESEDPEFGKRLRAEWAAVRLHAETGGVTNQVSGTVHGKVVQARDIHGDVSF
;
A
#
# COMPACT_ATOMS: atom_id res chain seq x y z
N MET A 1 -7.37 9.48 -18.93
CA MET A 1 -6.37 8.55 -18.38
C MET A 1 -6.06 9.04 -17.00
N ALA A 2 -6.03 8.14 -16.01
CA ALA A 2 -5.78 8.54 -14.63
C ALA A 2 -4.36 9.11 -14.49
N GLU A 3 -4.17 9.97 -13.49
CA GLU A 3 -2.89 10.60 -13.19
C GLU A 3 -1.78 9.53 -12.99
N PRO A 4 -0.55 9.72 -13.51
CA PRO A 4 0.52 8.73 -13.38
C PRO A 4 0.81 8.29 -11.94
N VAL A 5 0.66 9.20 -10.97
CA VAL A 5 0.84 8.88 -9.54
C VAL A 5 -0.23 7.89 -9.03
N LEU A 6 -1.46 8.00 -9.53
CA LEU A 6 -2.56 7.10 -9.16
C LEU A 6 -2.38 5.72 -9.77
N ILE A 7 -1.78 5.64 -10.96
CA ILE A 7 -1.40 4.36 -11.58
C ILE A 7 -0.33 3.66 -10.75
N SER A 8 0.73 4.36 -10.32
CA SER A 8 1.74 3.77 -9.44
C SER A 8 1.18 3.35 -8.08
N ILE A 9 0.24 4.12 -7.52
CA ILE A 9 -0.46 3.74 -6.28
C ILE A 9 -1.32 2.49 -6.53
N ALA A 10 -2.07 2.43 -7.63
CA ALA A 10 -2.87 1.28 -8.01
C ALA A 10 -2.02 0.01 -8.17
N ALA A 11 -0.86 0.09 -8.83
CA ALA A 11 0.08 -1.02 -8.94
C ALA A 11 0.60 -1.48 -7.56
N ALA A 12 0.94 -0.54 -6.67
CA ALA A 12 1.40 -0.86 -5.31
C ALA A 12 0.29 -1.51 -4.46
N LEU A 13 -0.97 -1.09 -4.64
CA LEU A 13 -2.15 -1.68 -4.01
C LEU A 13 -2.41 -3.10 -4.52
N ALA A 14 -2.34 -3.31 -5.83
CA ALA A 14 -2.48 -4.61 -6.49
C ALA A 14 -1.44 -5.61 -5.99
N GLY A 15 -0.17 -5.18 -5.86
CA GLY A 15 0.90 -5.99 -5.28
C GLY A 15 0.82 -6.17 -3.77
N ARG A 16 -0.14 -5.53 -3.08
CA ARG A 16 -0.31 -5.51 -1.62
C ARG A 16 1.00 -5.19 -0.86
N ALA A 17 1.90 -4.44 -1.49
CA ALA A 17 3.22 -4.14 -0.95
C ALA A 17 3.14 -3.24 0.29
N VAL A 18 2.05 -2.48 0.41
CA VAL A 18 1.78 -1.57 1.53
C VAL A 18 0.42 -1.89 2.14
N VAL A 19 0.42 -2.76 3.17
CA VAL A 19 -0.82 -3.20 3.84
C VAL A 19 -1.62 -2.02 4.41
N GLY A 20 -0.95 -0.99 4.95
CA GLY A 20 -1.63 0.20 5.50
C GLY A 20 -2.42 0.97 4.44
N LEU A 21 -1.79 1.24 3.30
CA LEU A 21 -2.42 1.92 2.16
C LEU A 21 -3.57 1.10 1.58
N TYR A 22 -3.36 -0.23 1.47
CA TYR A 22 -4.40 -1.15 1.04
C TYR A 22 -5.65 -1.10 1.94
N GLN A 23 -5.48 -1.20 3.25
CA GLN A 23 -6.61 -1.16 4.18
C GLN A 23 -7.32 0.20 4.16
N PHE A 24 -6.57 1.29 4.00
CA PHE A 24 -7.13 2.62 3.87
C PHE A 24 -8.03 2.75 2.63
N VAL A 25 -7.56 2.31 1.47
CA VAL A 25 -8.32 2.35 0.22
C VAL A 25 -9.52 1.40 0.29
N LYS A 26 -9.32 0.18 0.78
CA LYS A 26 -10.40 -0.79 0.97
C LYS A 26 -11.52 -0.26 1.87
N ALA A 27 -11.17 0.41 2.96
CA ALA A 27 -12.15 1.03 3.84
C ALA A 27 -12.94 2.14 3.14
N ARG A 28 -12.28 2.96 2.30
CA ARG A 28 -12.96 4.01 1.54
C ARG A 28 -13.89 3.45 0.45
N PHE A 29 -13.49 2.33 -0.15
CA PHE A 29 -14.23 1.65 -1.22
C PHE A 29 -15.38 0.78 -0.69
N ALA A 30 -15.47 0.53 0.61
CA ALA A 30 -16.46 -0.38 1.19
C ALA A 30 -17.92 -0.03 0.85
N ASP A 31 -18.22 1.25 0.65
CA ASP A 31 -19.55 1.73 0.25
C ASP A 31 -19.71 1.88 -1.27
N ASP A 32 -18.71 1.46 -2.05
CA ASP A 32 -18.62 1.60 -3.50
C ASP A 32 -18.31 0.24 -4.16
N PRO A 33 -19.33 -0.46 -4.68
CA PRO A 33 -19.16 -1.83 -5.20
C PRO A 33 -18.29 -1.87 -6.45
N ASP A 34 -18.34 -0.84 -7.29
CA ASP A 34 -17.53 -0.77 -8.52
C ASP A 34 -16.06 -0.53 -8.19
N ALA A 35 -15.78 0.37 -7.25
CA ALA A 35 -14.42 0.62 -6.78
C ALA A 35 -13.84 -0.62 -6.06
N THR A 36 -14.65 -1.30 -5.26
CA THR A 36 -14.25 -2.56 -4.60
C THR A 36 -13.91 -3.64 -5.63
N ALA A 37 -14.74 -3.82 -6.65
CA ALA A 37 -14.49 -4.79 -7.72
C ALA A 37 -13.19 -4.49 -8.47
N ALA A 38 -12.88 -3.22 -8.75
CA ALA A 38 -11.62 -2.83 -9.38
C ALA A 38 -10.40 -3.14 -8.50
N LEU A 39 -10.50 -2.91 -7.19
CA LEU A 39 -9.44 -3.25 -6.24
C LEU A 39 -9.21 -4.77 -6.20
N GLU A 40 -10.28 -5.56 -6.11
CA GLU A 40 -10.18 -7.02 -6.09
C GLU A 40 -9.68 -7.60 -7.43
N ALA A 41 -10.09 -7.03 -8.56
CA ALA A 41 -9.58 -7.43 -9.87
C ALA A 41 -8.07 -7.21 -9.97
N ALA A 42 -7.59 -6.05 -9.52
CA ALA A 42 -6.16 -5.74 -9.51
C ALA A 42 -5.37 -6.64 -8.53
N GLU A 43 -5.95 -7.03 -7.39
CA GLU A 43 -5.35 -7.99 -6.44
C GLU A 43 -5.14 -9.39 -7.04
N ASN A 44 -6.01 -9.81 -7.97
CA ASN A 44 -5.94 -11.14 -8.57
C ASN A 44 -4.89 -11.24 -9.69
N LEU A 45 -4.22 -10.14 -10.03
CA LEU A 45 -3.15 -10.14 -11.00
C LEU A 45 -1.94 -10.94 -10.51
N THR A 46 -1.41 -11.79 -11.39
CA THR A 46 -0.13 -12.47 -11.14
C THR A 46 1.04 -11.48 -11.18
N GLU A 47 0.94 -10.43 -11.98
CA GLU A 47 1.92 -9.34 -12.06
C GLU A 47 1.18 -8.00 -12.12
N ALA A 48 1.42 -7.15 -11.11
CA ALA A 48 0.83 -5.83 -10.99
C ALA A 48 1.56 -4.80 -11.87
N ALA A 49 1.51 -4.98 -13.19
CA ALA A 49 2.09 -4.04 -14.14
C ALA A 49 1.22 -2.77 -14.26
N GLU A 50 1.86 -1.61 -14.35
CA GLU A 50 1.17 -0.31 -14.51
C GLU A 50 0.35 -0.21 -15.80
N ASP A 51 0.70 -1.01 -16.81
CA ASP A 51 -0.01 -1.08 -18.10
C ASP A 51 -1.16 -2.08 -18.11
N SER A 52 -1.36 -2.87 -17.04
CA SER A 52 -2.47 -3.82 -16.94
C SER A 52 -3.82 -3.07 -16.90
N GLU A 53 -4.82 -3.60 -17.59
CA GLU A 53 -6.14 -2.97 -17.67
C GLU A 53 -6.79 -2.79 -16.29
N GLU A 54 -6.58 -3.74 -15.38
CA GLU A 54 -7.10 -3.74 -14.02
C GLU A 54 -6.42 -2.67 -13.14
N VAL A 55 -5.12 -2.45 -13.32
CA VAL A 55 -4.38 -1.38 -12.62
C VAL A 55 -4.82 -0.02 -13.14
N GLN A 56 -5.01 0.10 -14.45
CA GLN A 56 -5.54 1.31 -15.08
C GLN A 56 -6.97 1.61 -14.62
N GLU A 57 -7.81 0.58 -14.46
CA GLU A 57 -9.17 0.73 -13.93
C GLU A 57 -9.17 1.14 -12.46
N LEU A 58 -8.35 0.50 -11.62
CA LEU A 58 -8.20 0.90 -10.22
C LEU A 58 -7.71 2.35 -10.11
N GLY A 59 -6.78 2.78 -10.96
CA GLY A 59 -6.36 4.17 -11.05
C GLY A 59 -7.49 5.14 -11.40
N ARG A 60 -8.39 4.78 -12.31
CA ARG A 60 -9.59 5.58 -12.65
C ARG A 60 -10.58 5.65 -11.49
N GLN A 61 -10.78 4.55 -10.75
CA GLN A 61 -11.64 4.55 -9.57
C GLN A 61 -11.06 5.43 -8.45
N LEU A 62 -9.74 5.39 -8.24
CA LEU A 62 -9.06 6.31 -7.31
C LEU A 62 -9.28 7.77 -7.73
N GLU A 63 -9.07 8.11 -9.00
CA GLU A 63 -9.29 9.48 -9.52
C GLU A 63 -10.73 9.98 -9.31
N ARG A 64 -11.71 9.10 -9.55
CA ARG A 64 -13.12 9.41 -9.29
C ARG A 64 -13.38 9.66 -7.81
N VAL A 65 -12.93 8.77 -6.94
CA VAL A 65 -13.13 8.89 -5.49
C VAL A 65 -12.42 10.13 -4.93
N GLU A 66 -11.23 10.49 -5.44
CA GLU A 66 -10.57 11.74 -5.08
C GLU A 66 -11.33 12.98 -5.53
N SER A 67 -11.99 12.92 -6.69
CA SER A 67 -12.81 14.02 -7.20
C SER A 67 -14.07 14.24 -6.35
N GLU A 68 -14.63 13.14 -5.82
CA GLU A 68 -15.78 13.16 -4.90
C GLU A 68 -15.36 13.54 -3.47
N ASP A 69 -14.17 13.13 -3.04
CA ASP A 69 -13.60 13.35 -1.71
C ASP A 69 -12.15 13.84 -1.80
N PRO A 70 -11.92 15.16 -1.91
CA PRO A 70 -10.58 15.72 -2.00
C PRO A 70 -9.71 15.48 -0.75
N GLU A 71 -10.31 15.26 0.43
CA GLU A 71 -9.56 14.95 1.64
C GLU A 71 -9.00 13.52 1.60
N PHE A 72 -9.76 12.57 1.04
CA PHE A 72 -9.23 11.25 0.72
C PHE A 72 -7.99 11.35 -0.19
N GLY A 73 -8.06 12.13 -1.27
CA GLY A 73 -6.94 12.27 -2.20
C GLY A 73 -5.68 12.90 -1.60
N LYS A 74 -5.84 13.85 -0.67
CA LYS A 74 -4.70 14.40 0.09
C LYS A 74 -4.06 13.35 0.99
N ARG A 75 -4.88 12.59 1.72
CA ARG A 75 -4.40 11.53 2.61
C ARG A 75 -3.73 10.40 1.83
N LEU A 76 -4.32 9.98 0.71
CA LEU A 76 -3.77 8.95 -0.16
C LEU A 76 -2.36 9.32 -0.63
N ARG A 77 -2.17 10.55 -1.12
CA ARG A 77 -0.86 11.06 -1.55
C ARG A 77 0.14 11.19 -0.38
N ALA A 78 -0.32 11.60 0.79
CA ALA A 78 0.54 11.71 1.98
C ALA A 78 1.06 10.34 2.44
N GLU A 79 0.19 9.34 2.53
CA GLU A 79 0.56 7.95 2.86
C GLU A 79 1.51 7.39 1.79
N TRP A 80 1.24 7.63 0.51
CA TRP A 80 2.12 7.22 -0.59
C TRP A 80 3.52 7.85 -0.51
N ALA A 81 3.60 9.14 -0.19
CA ALA A 81 4.87 9.82 0.01
C ALA A 81 5.67 9.25 1.20
N ALA A 82 4.99 8.90 2.30
CA ALA A 82 5.63 8.27 3.46
C ALA A 82 6.21 6.89 3.11
N VAL A 83 5.48 6.09 2.33
CA VAL A 83 5.95 4.79 1.82
C VAL A 83 7.21 4.98 0.98
N ARG A 84 7.21 5.90 0.02
CA ARG A 84 8.38 6.14 -0.85
C ARG A 84 9.60 6.60 -0.07
N LEU A 85 9.41 7.49 0.90
CA LEU A 85 10.51 7.95 1.77
C LEU A 85 11.13 6.79 2.56
N HIS A 86 10.31 5.86 3.06
CA HIS A 86 10.81 4.67 3.76
C HIS A 86 11.53 3.69 2.83
N ALA A 87 11.11 3.57 1.58
CA ALA A 87 11.79 2.75 0.58
C ALA A 87 13.16 3.33 0.16
N GLU A 88 13.24 4.65 -0.01
CA GLU A 88 14.45 5.35 -0.47
C GLU A 88 15.55 5.44 0.59
N THR A 89 15.22 5.32 1.88
CA THR A 89 16.18 5.45 2.99
C THR A 89 16.89 4.13 3.39
N GLY A 90 16.63 3.02 2.67
CA GLY A 90 17.30 1.73 2.89
C GLY A 90 16.54 0.80 3.83
N GLY A 91 15.37 0.33 3.37
CA GLY A 91 14.37 -0.41 4.16
C GLY A 91 14.88 -1.61 4.96
N VAL A 92 15.02 -1.42 6.27
CA VAL A 92 14.99 -2.48 7.29
C VAL A 92 13.67 -2.34 8.02
N THR A 93 12.69 -3.20 7.71
CA THR A 93 11.37 -3.17 8.35
C THR A 93 11.44 -3.94 9.66
N ASN A 94 11.52 -3.24 10.79
CA ASN A 94 11.23 -3.82 12.10
C ASN A 94 9.85 -3.33 12.53
N GLN A 95 8.82 -4.12 12.25
CA GLN A 95 7.46 -3.83 12.67
C GLN A 95 7.21 -4.47 14.04
N VAL A 96 7.34 -3.67 15.11
CA VAL A 96 6.91 -4.06 16.46
C VAL A 96 5.56 -3.44 16.73
N SER A 97 4.49 -4.24 16.63
CA SER A 97 3.19 -3.92 17.22
C SER A 97 3.05 -4.65 18.56
N GLY A 98 3.23 -3.92 19.66
CA GLY A 98 2.93 -4.39 21.02
C GLY A 98 3.68 -3.58 22.07
N THR A 99 2.97 -3.10 23.10
CA THR A 99 3.57 -2.39 24.25
C THR A 99 4.48 -3.35 25.02
N VAL A 100 5.80 -3.24 24.84
CA VAL A 100 6.78 -4.12 25.51
C VAL A 100 7.23 -3.52 26.84
N HIS A 101 7.00 -4.25 27.93
CA HIS A 101 7.67 -4.01 29.22
C HIS A 101 8.84 -5.02 29.34
N GLY A 102 10.08 -4.58 29.07
CA GLY A 102 11.29 -5.39 29.29
C GLY A 102 12.42 -5.11 28.30
N LYS A 103 13.68 -5.37 28.70
CA LYS A 103 14.88 -5.12 27.88
C LYS A 103 14.84 -5.92 26.58
N VAL A 104 14.84 -5.21 25.46
CA VAL A 104 14.85 -5.80 24.13
C VAL A 104 16.29 -5.88 23.62
N VAL A 105 16.74 -7.07 23.24
CA VAL A 105 17.92 -7.27 22.39
C VAL A 105 17.39 -7.43 20.98
N GLN A 106 17.80 -6.54 20.07
CA GLN A 106 17.51 -6.67 18.65
C GLN A 106 18.78 -7.16 17.94
N ALA A 107 18.74 -8.37 17.40
CA ALA A 107 19.81 -8.93 16.56
C ALA A 107 19.38 -8.88 15.09
N ARG A 108 20.33 -8.45 14.25
CA ARG A 108 20.20 -8.08 12.82
C ARG A 108 20.17 -9.28 11.86
N ASP A 109 20.84 -10.37 12.21
CA ASP A 109 20.81 -11.70 11.57
C ASP A 109 21.67 -12.61 12.46
N ILE A 110 21.19 -13.79 12.83
CA ILE A 110 22.02 -14.82 13.48
C ILE A 110 22.36 -15.86 12.43
N HIS A 111 23.62 -15.88 12.02
CA HIS A 111 24.21 -17.02 11.33
C HIS A 111 25.35 -17.56 12.20
N GLY A 112 25.14 -18.77 12.75
CA GLY A 112 26.03 -19.46 13.69
C GLY A 112 25.33 -19.81 15.00
N ASP A 113 25.65 -20.98 15.57
CA ASP A 113 25.00 -21.51 16.78
C ASP A 113 25.14 -20.56 17.98
N VAL A 114 24.01 -20.31 18.66
CA VAL A 114 23.92 -19.51 19.88
C VAL A 114 23.76 -20.45 21.08
N SER A 115 24.69 -20.40 22.02
CA SER A 115 24.56 -21.03 23.34
C SER A 115 24.41 -19.94 24.41
N PHE A 116 23.62 -20.24 25.45
CA PHE A 116 23.31 -19.37 26.59
C PHE A 116 24.32 -19.49 27.72
#